data_AF-A0AAX4IXG6-F1
#
_entry.id   AF-A0AAX4IXG6-F1
#
_cell.length_a   1.000
_cell.length_b   1.000
_cell.length_c   1.000
_cell.angle_alpha   90.00
_cell.angle_beta   90.00
_cell.angle_gamma   90.00
#
_symmetry.space_group_name_H-M   'P 1'
#
loop_
_entity.id
_entity.type
_entity.pdbx_description
1 polymer ?
#
loop_
_entity_poly.entity_id
_entity_poly.type
_entity_poly.pdbx_seq_one_letter_code
_entity_poly.pdbx_strand_id
1 'polypeptide(L)'
;MMDPFNKLPAELRTKIFISTWCPRTNLQLIQASPAMLQQFAVSKEYIVRKLLASDFDNGMIQDAIAIILFPSKSTADFKILARHHCRSWATQQFTNPLYQPLESGNHDLINKISKLHTVLMFYVEDYLTKATAVFPSREYESLPSQTEPQLRFKGQAVGSRFNAANLTGLERKRLLRAFLRYQLNSLMDEDIQEPFQEALYQHSGREFQLWDLQAILCVGIYLKSLYGAMFAHCSDSWLPGPMSGSTSSQPRGLLNQDILYVKPEAYASNMGCKDPFVAQSLSDYGFDLVTVLLRPARAGPPGRDRLKKWFMDFPPRNVFRWRDSHYFQRGYDSLGAVKEDSQKGPGMYQMLHSRIIPNHYTLAATYQQRAWVFFDDARFYPSPSPDAHPHFPTENQTLNEHFQNTKEYEDWRDYPWQARARHRSQKWHNEQRGTSPEKTKIEDYQDSGMEKGCQFSLPNIVDGKLGSTLRPFWQ
;
A
#
# COMPACT_ATOMS: atom_id res chain seq x y z
N MET A 1 -27.19 -21.15 22.73
CA MET A 1 -25.78 -21.02 23.19
C MET A 1 -25.68 -19.66 23.90
N MET A 2 -25.28 -19.61 25.17
CA MET A 2 -25.11 -18.32 25.87
C MET A 2 -23.84 -17.61 25.37
N ASP A 3 -23.92 -16.29 25.20
CA ASP A 3 -22.76 -15.46 24.85
C ASP A 3 -21.68 -15.57 25.95
N PRO A 4 -20.44 -16.00 25.62
CA PRO A 4 -19.38 -16.20 26.62
C PRO A 4 -18.96 -14.90 27.30
N PHE A 5 -19.15 -13.74 26.67
CA PHE A 5 -18.77 -12.44 27.22
C PHE A 5 -19.79 -11.90 28.23
N ASN A 6 -21.00 -12.49 28.34
CA ASN A 6 -22.00 -12.06 29.33
C ASN A 6 -21.54 -12.26 30.79
N LYS A 7 -20.62 -13.20 31.04
CA LYS A 7 -20.08 -13.45 32.38
C LYS A 7 -18.96 -12.47 32.75
N LEU A 8 -18.47 -11.67 31.81
CA LEU A 8 -17.38 -10.74 32.04
C LEU A 8 -17.89 -9.37 32.48
N PRO A 9 -17.29 -8.77 33.53
CA PRO A 9 -17.52 -7.37 33.89
C PRO A 9 -17.29 -6.42 32.71
N ALA A 10 -18.01 -5.29 32.70
CA ALA A 10 -17.96 -4.28 31.64
C ALA A 10 -16.53 -3.73 31.43
N GLU A 11 -15.76 -3.63 32.51
CA GLU A 11 -14.37 -3.19 32.52
C GLU A 11 -13.47 -4.16 31.77
N LEU A 12 -13.68 -5.47 31.94
CA LEU A 12 -12.91 -6.49 31.22
C LEU A 12 -13.28 -6.51 29.74
N ARG A 13 -14.57 -6.40 29.41
CA ARG A 13 -15.02 -6.29 28.01
C ARG A 13 -14.42 -5.07 27.30
N THR A 14 -14.33 -3.92 28.00
CA THR A 14 -13.67 -2.71 27.49
C THR A 14 -12.16 -2.90 27.32
N LYS A 15 -11.48 -3.53 28.28
CA LYS A 15 -10.06 -3.86 28.17
C LYS A 15 -9.77 -4.80 26.99
N ILE A 16 -10.65 -5.75 26.70
CA ILE A 16 -10.53 -6.64 25.54
C ILE A 16 -10.49 -5.80 24.25
N PHE A 17 -11.43 -4.87 24.06
CA PHE A 17 -11.45 -3.99 22.88
C PHE A 17 -10.19 -3.13 22.71
N ILE A 18 -9.60 -2.68 23.82
CA ILE A 18 -8.36 -1.90 23.80
C ILE A 18 -7.16 -2.81 23.50
N SER A 19 -7.19 -4.05 23.99
CA SER A 19 -6.10 -5.03 23.89
C SER A 19 -6.00 -5.76 22.55
N THR A 20 -6.97 -5.63 21.65
CA THR A 20 -6.95 -6.25 20.32
C THR A 20 -6.21 -5.39 19.30
N TRP A 21 -6.11 -4.07 19.53
CA TRP A 21 -5.35 -3.09 18.73
C TRP A 21 -5.64 -3.10 17.22
N CYS A 22 -6.75 -3.71 16.79
CA CYS A 22 -7.09 -3.90 15.40
C CYS A 22 -8.58 -3.65 15.18
N PRO A 23 -8.96 -2.64 14.37
CA PRO A 23 -10.35 -2.34 14.05
C PRO A 23 -11.12 -3.53 13.47
N ARG A 24 -10.46 -4.36 12.64
CA ARG A 24 -11.05 -5.58 12.06
C ARG A 24 -11.37 -6.62 13.13
N THR A 25 -10.44 -6.88 14.04
CA THR A 25 -10.68 -7.82 15.17
C THR A 25 -11.82 -7.31 16.05
N ASN A 26 -11.87 -6.00 16.31
CA ASN A 26 -12.97 -5.40 17.07
C ASN A 26 -14.31 -5.55 16.35
N LEU A 27 -14.35 -5.36 15.02
CA LEU A 27 -15.55 -5.59 14.24
C LEU A 27 -16.01 -7.05 14.31
N GLN A 28 -15.08 -8.01 14.19
CA GLN A 28 -15.38 -9.44 14.31
C GLN A 28 -15.92 -9.79 15.71
N LEU A 29 -15.34 -9.22 16.77
CA LEU A 29 -15.83 -9.41 18.15
C LEU A 29 -17.26 -8.88 18.33
N ILE A 30 -17.55 -7.70 17.77
CA ILE A 30 -18.87 -7.08 17.80
C ILE A 30 -19.90 -7.91 17.02
N GLN A 31 -19.50 -8.48 15.87
CA GLN A 31 -20.36 -9.34 15.07
C GLN A 31 -20.62 -10.70 15.74
N ALA A 32 -19.64 -11.23 16.46
CA ALA A 32 -19.72 -12.54 17.09
C ALA A 32 -20.43 -12.53 18.47
N SER A 33 -20.52 -11.38 19.15
CA SER A 33 -21.05 -11.28 20.52
C SER A 33 -21.96 -10.06 20.70
N PRO A 34 -23.28 -10.28 20.95
CA PRO A 34 -24.19 -9.21 21.36
C PRO A 34 -23.75 -8.45 22.60
N ALA A 35 -23.14 -9.13 23.59
CA ALA A 35 -22.65 -8.50 24.81
C ALA A 35 -21.48 -7.54 24.54
N MET A 36 -20.60 -7.89 23.61
CA MET A 36 -19.50 -7.04 23.16
C MET A 36 -20.01 -5.88 22.31
N LEU A 37 -21.01 -6.09 21.44
CA LEU A 37 -21.68 -5.02 20.70
C LEU A 37 -22.30 -3.98 21.65
N GLN A 38 -23.04 -4.43 22.66
CA GLN A 38 -23.63 -3.53 23.67
C GLN A 38 -22.56 -2.76 24.43
N GLN A 39 -21.49 -3.44 24.86
CA GLN A 39 -20.37 -2.77 25.54
C GLN A 39 -19.72 -1.72 24.63
N PHE A 40 -19.50 -2.07 23.37
CA PHE A 40 -18.92 -1.14 22.39
C PHE A 40 -19.83 0.06 22.18
N ALA A 41 -21.15 -0.11 22.09
CA ALA A 41 -22.08 1.00 21.95
C ALA A 41 -22.02 1.98 23.15
N VAL A 42 -21.93 1.45 24.37
CA VAL A 42 -21.88 2.25 25.60
C VAL A 42 -20.53 2.96 25.77
N SER A 43 -19.43 2.27 25.49
CA SER A 43 -18.07 2.76 25.74
C SER A 43 -17.32 3.17 24.46
N LYS A 44 -18.03 3.34 23.34
CA LYS A 44 -17.46 3.54 22.00
C LYS A 44 -16.38 4.62 22.01
N GLU A 45 -16.72 5.76 22.58
CA GLU A 45 -15.87 6.92 22.51
C GLU A 45 -14.59 6.76 23.32
N TYR A 46 -14.72 6.23 24.53
CA TYR A 46 -13.57 5.91 25.37
C TYR A 46 -12.64 4.90 24.70
N ILE A 47 -13.21 3.83 24.13
CA ILE A 47 -12.46 2.80 23.40
C ILE A 47 -11.73 3.42 22.21
N VAL A 48 -12.41 4.22 21.38
CA VAL A 48 -11.83 4.88 20.21
C VAL A 48 -10.69 5.82 20.60
N ARG A 49 -10.88 6.67 21.62
CA ARG A 49 -9.83 7.57 22.11
C ARG A 49 -8.61 6.80 22.61
N LYS A 50 -8.82 5.71 23.36
CA LYS A 50 -7.72 4.88 23.86
C LYS A 50 -6.96 4.18 22.74
N LEU A 51 -7.66 3.61 21.76
CA LEU A 51 -7.03 3.01 20.58
C LEU A 51 -6.21 4.04 19.81
N LEU A 52 -6.78 5.22 19.54
CA LEU A 52 -6.08 6.30 18.84
C LEU A 52 -4.85 6.80 19.62
N ALA A 53 -4.98 7.08 20.91
CA ALA A 53 -3.86 7.54 21.74
C ALA A 53 -2.73 6.50 21.85
N SER A 54 -3.05 5.23 21.61
CA SER A 54 -2.10 4.14 21.70
C SER A 54 -1.28 3.98 20.42
N ASP A 55 -1.90 4.21 19.26
CA ASP A 55 -1.28 4.08 17.94
C ASP A 55 -0.74 5.41 17.39
N PHE A 56 -1.30 6.55 17.78
CA PHE A 56 -0.88 7.88 17.34
C PHE A 56 -0.23 8.65 18.49
N ASP A 57 1.01 9.10 18.26
CA ASP A 57 1.63 10.10 19.11
C ASP A 57 1.13 11.52 18.76
N ASN A 58 1.56 12.52 19.51
CA ASN A 58 1.12 13.91 19.29
C ASN A 58 1.45 14.41 17.88
N GLY A 59 2.61 14.05 17.32
CA GLY A 59 3.00 14.46 15.96
C GLY A 59 2.12 13.79 14.89
N MET A 60 1.80 12.52 15.08
CA MET A 60 0.88 11.79 14.18
C MET A 60 -0.55 12.34 14.25
N ILE A 61 -0.98 12.83 15.41
CA ILE A 61 -2.26 13.55 15.52
C ILE A 61 -2.23 14.86 14.71
N GLN A 62 -1.11 15.59 14.72
CA GLN A 62 -0.95 16.77 13.85
C GLN A 62 -1.03 16.39 12.37
N ASP A 63 -0.35 15.31 11.96
CA ASP A 63 -0.40 14.82 10.58
C ASP A 63 -1.83 14.42 10.18
N ALA A 64 -2.55 13.71 11.06
CA ALA A 64 -3.93 13.30 10.82
C ALA A 64 -4.87 14.51 10.66
N ILE A 65 -4.75 15.51 11.53
CA ILE A 65 -5.53 16.75 11.44
C ILE A 65 -5.18 17.51 10.16
N ALA A 66 -3.90 17.58 9.81
CA ALA A 66 -3.43 18.23 8.59
C ALA A 66 -4.04 17.62 7.33
N ILE A 67 -4.20 16.29 7.29
CA ILE A 67 -4.85 15.57 6.19
C ILE A 67 -6.36 15.81 6.18
N ILE A 68 -7.03 15.70 7.34
CA ILE A 68 -8.49 15.77 7.44
C ILE A 68 -9.01 17.17 7.11
N LEU A 69 -8.31 18.21 7.57
CA LEU A 69 -8.70 19.61 7.41
C LEU A 69 -7.98 20.30 6.25
N PHE A 70 -7.30 19.54 5.38
CA PHE A 70 -6.57 20.12 4.26
C PHE A 70 -7.53 20.92 3.34
N PRO A 71 -7.18 22.16 2.94
CA PRO A 71 -8.06 22.98 2.12
C PRO A 71 -8.46 22.33 0.79
N SER A 72 -9.70 22.58 0.33
CA SER A 72 -10.17 22.09 -0.96
C SER A 72 -9.57 22.87 -2.12
N LYS A 73 -9.15 22.16 -3.18
CA LYS A 73 -8.64 22.77 -4.42
C LYS A 73 -9.67 23.60 -5.19
N SER A 74 -10.96 23.42 -4.88
CA SER A 74 -12.06 24.19 -5.49
C SER A 74 -12.20 25.61 -4.93
N THR A 75 -11.47 25.96 -3.87
CA THR A 75 -11.53 27.28 -3.24
C THR A 75 -10.65 28.29 -3.99
N ALA A 76 -11.17 29.49 -4.27
CA ALA A 76 -10.46 30.54 -5.01
C ALA A 76 -9.06 30.86 -4.42
N ASP A 77 -8.95 30.87 -3.09
CA ASP A 77 -7.71 31.17 -2.36
C ASP A 77 -6.96 29.90 -1.90
N PHE A 78 -7.17 28.75 -2.56
CA PHE A 78 -6.62 27.46 -2.16
C PHE A 78 -5.13 27.52 -1.79
N LYS A 79 -4.28 28.13 -2.66
CA LYS A 79 -2.83 28.18 -2.42
C LYS A 79 -2.47 28.93 -1.14
N ILE A 80 -3.15 30.04 -0.85
CA ILE A 80 -2.88 30.85 0.35
C ILE A 80 -3.32 30.07 1.59
N LEU A 81 -4.54 29.52 1.57
CA LEU A 81 -5.08 28.73 2.66
C LEU A 81 -4.23 27.49 2.93
N ALA A 82 -3.80 26.78 1.89
CA ALA A 82 -2.96 25.60 2.01
C ALA A 82 -1.57 25.92 2.56
N ARG A 83 -0.94 27.03 2.15
CA ARG A 83 0.33 27.47 2.75
C ARG A 83 0.19 27.83 4.22
N HIS A 84 -0.86 28.54 4.59
CA HIS A 84 -1.12 28.85 6.00
C HIS A 84 -1.36 27.57 6.82
N HIS A 85 -2.17 26.66 6.30
CA HIS A 85 -2.45 25.35 6.90
C HIS A 85 -1.19 24.51 7.10
N CYS A 86 -0.34 24.40 6.07
CA CYS A 86 0.94 23.71 6.14
C CYS A 86 1.89 24.38 7.13
N ARG A 87 1.88 25.71 7.25
CA ARG A 87 2.67 26.41 8.28
C ARG A 87 2.22 26.03 9.67
N SER A 88 0.92 26.03 9.95
CA SER A 88 0.37 25.59 11.25
C SER A 88 0.70 24.13 11.57
N TRP A 89 0.65 23.25 10.56
CA TRP A 89 1.08 21.86 10.71
C TRP A 89 2.58 21.75 11.03
N ALA A 90 3.43 22.45 10.26
CA ALA A 90 4.88 22.42 10.41
C ALA A 90 5.32 22.92 11.80
N THR A 91 4.63 23.93 12.34
CA THR A 91 4.85 24.46 13.69
C THR A 91 4.07 23.71 14.78
N GLN A 92 3.39 22.60 14.43
CA GLN A 92 2.65 21.73 15.35
C GLN A 92 1.56 22.47 16.17
N GLN A 93 0.86 23.41 15.54
CA GLN A 93 -0.09 24.31 16.20
C GLN A 93 -1.53 23.80 16.27
N PHE A 94 -1.86 22.64 15.70
CA PHE A 94 -3.23 22.12 15.86
C PHE A 94 -3.47 21.66 17.30
N THR A 95 -4.67 21.88 17.81
CA THR A 95 -4.99 21.39 19.15
C THR A 95 -5.31 19.90 19.10
N ASN A 96 -4.72 19.12 20.01
CA ASN A 96 -4.97 17.68 20.05
C ASN A 96 -6.38 17.40 20.65
N PRO A 97 -7.34 16.88 19.86
CA PRO A 97 -8.71 16.70 20.31
C PRO A 97 -8.85 15.57 21.35
N LEU A 98 -7.84 14.70 21.49
CA LEU A 98 -7.90 13.57 22.43
C LEU A 98 -7.84 14.01 23.90
N TYR A 99 -7.24 15.17 24.18
CA TYR A 99 -7.11 15.73 25.52
C TYR A 99 -8.15 16.80 25.86
N GLN A 100 -8.98 17.18 24.88
CA GLN A 100 -9.97 18.23 25.07
C GLN A 100 -11.30 17.68 25.63
N PRO A 101 -12.07 18.55 26.32
CA PRO A 101 -13.45 18.27 26.66
C PRO A 101 -14.30 17.92 25.43
N LEU A 102 -15.36 17.17 25.71
CA LEU A 102 -16.26 16.59 24.74
C LEU A 102 -17.29 17.59 24.22
N GLU A 103 -16.82 18.56 23.43
CA GLU A 103 -17.67 19.45 22.65
C GLU A 103 -18.05 18.79 21.32
N SER A 104 -19.19 19.19 20.74
CA SER A 104 -19.74 18.59 19.52
C SER A 104 -18.75 18.61 18.34
N GLY A 105 -17.96 19.68 18.19
CA GLY A 105 -16.91 19.79 17.16
C GLY A 105 -15.75 18.82 17.36
N ASN A 106 -15.34 18.57 18.61
CA ASN A 106 -14.26 17.64 18.94
C ASN A 106 -14.65 16.19 18.66
N HIS A 107 -15.91 15.85 18.92
CA HIS A 107 -16.43 14.51 18.65
C HIS A 107 -16.42 14.18 17.14
N ASP A 108 -16.79 15.12 16.27
CA ASP A 108 -16.72 14.91 14.81
C ASP A 108 -15.27 14.70 14.33
N LEU A 109 -14.34 15.53 14.81
CA LEU A 109 -12.93 15.40 14.44
C LEU A 109 -12.33 14.06 14.89
N ILE A 110 -12.61 13.60 16.12
CA ILE A 110 -12.16 12.30 16.62
C ILE A 110 -12.71 11.16 15.75
N ASN A 111 -13.98 11.23 15.34
CA ASN A 111 -14.56 10.23 14.45
C ASN A 111 -13.88 10.22 13.07
N LYS A 112 -13.55 11.39 12.51
CA LYS A 112 -12.80 11.49 11.25
C LYS A 112 -11.39 10.89 11.39
N ILE A 113 -10.70 11.16 12.50
CA ILE A 113 -9.39 10.56 12.81
C ILE A 113 -9.49 9.04 12.95
N SER A 114 -10.54 8.54 13.61
CA SER A 114 -10.79 7.10 13.75
C SER A 114 -11.05 6.41 12.41
N LYS A 115 -11.80 7.05 11.51
CA LYS A 115 -12.00 6.54 10.14
C LYS A 115 -10.69 6.53 9.35
N LEU A 116 -9.92 7.61 9.42
CA LEU A 116 -8.60 7.71 8.80
C LEU A 116 -7.69 6.57 9.28
N HIS A 117 -7.57 6.38 10.60
CA HIS A 117 -6.82 5.29 11.21
C HIS A 117 -7.27 3.92 10.69
N THR A 118 -8.58 3.66 10.66
CA THR A 118 -9.14 2.38 10.19
C THR A 118 -8.74 2.09 8.75
N VAL A 119 -8.85 3.08 7.86
CA VAL A 119 -8.51 2.89 6.43
C VAL A 119 -7.00 2.80 6.23
N LEU A 120 -6.19 3.53 7.00
CA LEU A 120 -4.74 3.36 6.97
C LEU A 120 -4.33 1.95 7.41
N MET A 121 -4.92 1.41 8.47
CA MET A 121 -4.66 0.05 8.92
C MET A 121 -5.03 -0.99 7.86
N PHE A 122 -6.11 -0.78 7.09
CA PHE A 122 -6.44 -1.63 5.95
C PHE A 122 -5.31 -1.68 4.91
N TYR A 123 -4.74 -0.53 4.57
CA TYR A 123 -3.63 -0.47 3.62
C TYR A 123 -2.32 -1.03 4.19
N VAL A 124 -2.05 -0.82 5.47
CA VAL A 124 -0.90 -1.41 6.18
C VAL A 124 -0.99 -2.93 6.15
N GLU A 125 -2.14 -3.50 6.50
CA GLU A 125 -2.32 -4.96 6.48
C GLU A 125 -2.12 -5.54 5.07
N ASP A 126 -2.64 -4.90 4.02
CA ASP A 126 -2.39 -5.34 2.63
C ASP A 126 -0.90 -5.28 2.26
N TYR A 127 -0.24 -4.17 2.58
CA TYR A 127 1.19 -4.01 2.31
C TYR A 127 2.02 -5.09 2.99
N LEU A 128 1.78 -5.32 4.29
CA LEU A 128 2.52 -6.34 5.03
C LEU A 128 2.22 -7.76 4.54
N THR A 129 0.98 -8.04 4.10
CA THR A 129 0.63 -9.32 3.48
C THR A 129 1.51 -9.60 2.27
N LYS A 130 1.70 -8.61 1.40
CA LYS A 130 2.52 -8.73 0.17
C LYS A 130 4.01 -8.77 0.48
N ALA A 131 4.44 -7.91 1.40
CA ALA A 131 5.83 -7.72 1.76
C ALA A 131 6.47 -8.95 2.47
N THR A 132 5.65 -9.69 3.22
CA THR A 132 6.10 -10.84 4.03
C THR A 132 5.70 -12.19 3.42
N ALA A 133 5.05 -12.21 2.27
CA ALA A 133 4.63 -13.43 1.59
C ALA A 133 5.83 -14.28 1.16
N VAL A 134 5.64 -15.60 1.05
CA VAL A 134 6.67 -16.51 0.55
C VAL A 134 7.06 -16.21 -0.90
N PHE A 135 6.09 -15.77 -1.72
CA PHE A 135 6.29 -15.46 -3.13
C PHE A 135 5.82 -14.04 -3.47
N PRO A 136 6.45 -12.98 -2.93
CA PRO A 136 5.92 -11.61 -2.96
C PRO A 136 5.39 -11.17 -4.32
N SER A 137 6.05 -11.57 -5.42
CA SER A 137 5.60 -11.25 -6.77
C SER A 137 4.14 -11.62 -7.04
N ARG A 138 3.74 -12.81 -6.62
CA ARG A 138 2.37 -13.32 -6.72
C ARG A 138 1.39 -12.51 -5.88
N GLU A 139 1.71 -12.21 -4.64
CA GLU A 139 0.83 -11.44 -3.76
C GLU A 139 0.73 -9.97 -4.19
N TYR A 140 1.79 -9.39 -4.76
CA TYR A 140 1.80 -8.02 -5.27
C TYR A 140 0.90 -7.80 -6.49
N GLU A 141 0.60 -8.85 -7.27
CA GLU A 141 -0.40 -8.79 -8.35
C GLU A 141 -1.84 -8.76 -7.83
N SER A 142 -2.07 -9.09 -6.55
CA SER A 142 -3.39 -9.24 -5.97
C SER A 142 -3.91 -7.94 -5.35
N LEU A 143 -5.24 -7.80 -5.32
CA LEU A 143 -5.92 -6.67 -4.69
C LEU A 143 -6.46 -7.07 -3.30
N PRO A 144 -6.41 -6.15 -2.31
CA PRO A 144 -7.06 -6.38 -1.02
C PRO A 144 -8.59 -6.38 -1.17
N SER A 145 -9.34 -6.69 -0.11
CA SER A 145 -10.80 -6.59 -0.04
C SER A 145 -11.25 -6.10 1.33
N GLN A 146 -12.18 -5.16 1.43
CA GLN A 146 -12.62 -4.68 2.74
C GLN A 146 -13.44 -5.73 3.51
N THR A 147 -14.16 -6.58 2.79
CA THR A 147 -15.09 -7.57 3.36
C THR A 147 -14.41 -8.92 3.61
N GLU A 148 -13.42 -9.26 2.81
CA GLU A 148 -12.82 -10.58 2.85
C GLU A 148 -11.44 -10.60 3.51
N PRO A 149 -11.11 -11.70 4.20
CA PRO A 149 -9.82 -11.85 4.86
C PRO A 149 -8.68 -12.19 3.89
N GLN A 150 -8.96 -12.47 2.62
CA GLN A 150 -7.96 -12.90 1.63
C GLN A 150 -7.71 -11.81 0.57
N LEU A 151 -6.52 -11.83 -0.01
CA LEU A 151 -6.21 -11.11 -1.26
C LEU A 151 -6.82 -11.88 -2.43
N ARG A 152 -7.30 -11.16 -3.44
CA ARG A 152 -7.83 -11.76 -4.66
C ARG A 152 -7.12 -11.28 -5.91
N PHE A 153 -6.95 -12.19 -6.85
CA PHE A 153 -6.57 -11.91 -8.22
C PHE A 153 -7.65 -12.43 -9.16
N LYS A 154 -8.34 -11.54 -9.89
CA LYS A 154 -9.40 -11.90 -10.84
C LYS A 154 -10.41 -12.95 -10.29
N GLY A 155 -10.84 -12.79 -9.04
CA GLY A 155 -11.76 -13.71 -8.36
C GLY A 155 -11.08 -14.89 -7.64
N GLN A 156 -9.84 -15.23 -7.95
CA GLN A 156 -9.09 -16.29 -7.26
C GLN A 156 -8.53 -15.79 -5.92
N ALA A 157 -8.71 -16.56 -4.85
CA ALA A 157 -8.08 -16.30 -3.56
C ALA A 157 -6.57 -16.62 -3.59
N VAL A 158 -5.74 -15.71 -3.09
CA VAL A 158 -4.28 -15.78 -3.20
C VAL A 158 -3.60 -16.06 -1.87
N GLY A 159 -3.87 -15.24 -0.86
CA GLY A 159 -3.23 -15.34 0.45
C GLY A 159 -4.07 -14.65 1.53
N SER A 160 -3.92 -15.12 2.77
CA SER A 160 -4.60 -14.55 3.93
C SER A 160 -3.96 -13.23 4.34
N ARG A 161 -4.78 -12.23 4.66
CA ARG A 161 -4.32 -10.90 5.09
C ARG A 161 -3.60 -10.98 6.42
N PHE A 162 -2.45 -10.33 6.48
CA PHE A 162 -1.66 -10.10 7.68
C PHE A 162 -2.53 -9.52 8.82
N ASN A 163 -2.34 -10.00 10.03
CA ASN A 163 -3.01 -9.46 11.21
C ASN A 163 -2.12 -8.42 11.88
N ALA A 164 -2.48 -7.14 11.77
CA ALA A 164 -1.69 -6.07 12.36
C ALA A 164 -1.59 -6.11 13.91
N ALA A 165 -2.40 -6.93 14.58
CA ALA A 165 -2.26 -7.19 16.01
C ALA A 165 -0.92 -7.87 16.36
N ASN A 166 -0.26 -8.53 15.39
CA ASN A 166 1.05 -9.17 15.59
C ASN A 166 2.21 -8.18 15.65
N LEU A 167 2.00 -6.91 15.27
CA LEU A 167 3.03 -5.87 15.30
C LEU A 167 3.27 -5.37 16.72
N THR A 168 4.52 -4.99 17.03
CA THR A 168 4.79 -4.21 18.23
C THR A 168 4.15 -2.81 18.10
N GLY A 169 3.93 -2.15 19.23
CA GLY A 169 3.42 -0.77 19.23
C GLY A 169 4.35 0.21 18.51
N LEU A 170 5.67 -0.04 18.50
CA LEU A 170 6.65 0.80 17.80
C LEU A 170 6.59 0.58 16.29
N GLU A 171 6.54 -0.67 15.83
CA GLU A 171 6.42 -0.99 14.39
C GLU A 171 5.14 -0.40 13.80
N ARG A 172 4.01 -0.54 14.51
CA ARG A 172 2.73 0.03 14.09
C ARG A 172 2.78 1.56 14.00
N LYS A 173 3.41 2.23 14.97
CA LYS A 173 3.64 3.69 14.93
C LYS A 173 4.49 4.12 13.73
N ARG A 174 5.58 3.41 13.43
CA ARG A 174 6.44 3.72 12.27
C ARG A 174 5.67 3.60 10.96
N LEU A 175 4.90 2.52 10.79
CA LEU A 175 4.04 2.30 9.62
C LEU A 175 3.02 3.43 9.48
N LEU A 176 2.20 3.66 10.50
CA LEU A 176 1.16 4.69 10.46
C LEU A 176 1.75 6.08 10.21
N ARG A 177 2.91 6.41 10.80
CA ARG A 177 3.59 7.70 10.58
C ARG A 177 4.00 7.85 9.13
N ALA A 178 4.65 6.85 8.54
CA ALA A 178 5.08 6.91 7.15
C ALA A 178 3.88 7.06 6.20
N PHE A 179 2.79 6.34 6.46
CA PHE A 179 1.56 6.42 5.65
C PHE A 179 0.90 7.80 5.75
N LEU A 180 0.80 8.37 6.95
CA LEU A 180 0.30 9.73 7.16
C LEU A 180 1.16 10.75 6.42
N ARG A 181 2.49 10.71 6.58
CA ARG A 181 3.41 11.66 5.93
C ARG A 181 3.37 11.54 4.41
N TYR A 182 3.30 10.33 3.87
CA TYR A 182 3.15 10.11 2.43
C TYR A 182 1.83 10.72 1.91
N GLN A 183 0.72 10.45 2.59
CA GLN A 183 -0.57 11.00 2.21
C GLN A 183 -0.59 12.53 2.29
N LEU A 184 -0.07 13.11 3.38
CA LEU A 184 -0.01 14.55 3.53
C LEU A 184 0.81 15.20 2.42
N ASN A 185 1.95 14.60 2.06
CA ASN A 185 2.76 15.03 0.93
C ASN A 185 1.95 14.96 -0.39
N SER A 186 1.12 13.93 -0.61
CA SER A 186 0.24 13.82 -1.79
C SER A 186 -0.77 14.96 -1.96
N LEU A 187 -1.18 15.60 -0.86
CA LEU A 187 -2.12 16.71 -0.88
C LEU A 187 -1.47 18.04 -1.29
N MET A 188 -0.17 18.20 -1.01
CA MET A 188 0.61 19.39 -1.35
C MET A 188 1.00 19.37 -2.85
N ASP A 189 0.80 20.48 -3.55
CA ASP A 189 1.44 20.71 -4.85
C ASP A 189 2.89 21.20 -4.66
N GLU A 190 3.65 21.35 -5.75
CA GLU A 190 5.08 21.71 -5.67
C GLU A 190 5.30 23.06 -4.99
N ASP A 191 4.48 24.06 -5.33
CA ASP A 191 4.52 25.43 -4.78
C ASP A 191 4.24 25.49 -3.26
N ILE A 192 3.53 24.50 -2.73
CA ILE A 192 3.24 24.35 -1.30
C ILE A 192 4.28 23.45 -0.64
N GLN A 193 4.78 22.42 -1.32
CA GLN A 193 5.67 21.42 -0.74
C GLN A 193 7.06 21.99 -0.43
N GLU A 194 7.63 22.78 -1.36
CA GLU A 194 9.02 23.27 -1.26
C GLU A 194 9.34 23.97 0.08
N PRO A 195 8.52 24.91 0.60
CA PRO A 195 8.81 25.58 1.87
C PRO A 195 8.68 24.70 3.12
N PHE A 196 7.96 23.58 3.04
CA PHE A 196 7.65 22.73 4.20
C PHE A 196 8.29 21.34 4.11
N GLN A 197 9.21 21.15 3.18
CA GLN A 197 9.86 19.87 2.94
C GLN A 197 10.61 19.37 4.17
N GLU A 198 11.30 20.24 4.91
CA GLU A 198 11.99 19.84 6.15
C GLU A 198 11.01 19.37 7.24
N ALA A 199 9.83 19.99 7.31
CA ALA A 199 8.81 19.62 8.29
C ALA A 199 8.15 18.26 8.00
N LEU A 200 8.15 17.79 6.74
CA LEU A 200 7.75 16.41 6.41
C LEU A 200 8.67 15.37 7.04
N TYR A 201 9.92 15.75 7.28
CA TYR A 201 11.00 14.89 7.74
C TYR A 201 11.26 15.00 9.23
N GLN A 202 10.94 16.14 9.83
CA GLN A 202 11.01 16.35 11.28
C GLN A 202 9.77 15.78 11.96
N HIS A 203 9.96 15.10 13.09
CA HIS A 203 8.85 14.55 13.87
C HIS A 203 8.99 14.87 15.33
N SER A 204 7.99 15.56 15.88
CA SER A 204 7.95 15.96 17.29
C SER A 204 9.23 16.68 17.74
N GLY A 205 9.78 17.55 16.90
CA GLY A 205 11.01 18.31 17.18
C GLY A 205 12.31 17.49 17.12
N ARG A 206 12.26 16.24 16.67
CA ARG A 206 13.45 15.41 16.46
C ARG A 206 14.08 15.69 15.10
N GLU A 207 15.40 15.58 15.06
CA GLU A 207 16.17 15.63 13.83
C GLU A 207 15.76 14.52 12.87
N PHE A 208 15.73 14.87 11.59
CA PHE A 208 15.46 13.94 10.50
C PHE A 208 16.43 12.75 10.52
N GLN A 209 15.87 11.54 10.47
CA GLN A 209 16.64 10.31 10.33
C GLN A 209 16.44 9.73 8.93
N LEU A 210 17.48 9.15 8.34
CA LEU A 210 17.38 8.61 6.97
C LEU A 210 16.40 7.42 6.88
N TRP A 211 16.28 6.63 7.94
CA TRP A 211 15.29 5.55 7.98
C TRP A 211 13.84 6.08 7.93
N ASP A 212 13.56 7.31 8.39
CA ASP A 212 12.23 7.93 8.23
C ASP A 212 11.95 8.22 6.74
N LEU A 213 12.96 8.65 5.99
CA LEU A 213 12.86 8.82 4.53
C LEU A 213 12.54 7.49 3.85
N GLN A 214 13.27 6.44 4.23
CA GLN A 214 13.05 5.11 3.67
C GLN A 214 11.64 4.60 3.99
N ALA A 215 11.17 4.83 5.21
CA ALA A 215 9.82 4.47 5.60
C ALA A 215 8.77 5.13 4.67
N ILE A 216 8.92 6.43 4.37
CA ILE A 216 8.01 7.14 3.45
C ILE A 216 8.14 6.60 2.01
N LEU A 217 9.36 6.32 1.54
CA LEU A 217 9.61 5.75 0.22
C LEU A 217 9.01 4.36 0.04
N CYS A 218 9.06 3.52 1.07
CA CYS A 218 8.40 2.22 1.11
C CYS A 218 6.89 2.35 0.84
N VAL A 219 6.23 3.35 1.43
CA VAL A 219 4.80 3.63 1.16
C VAL A 219 4.57 4.03 -0.29
N GLY A 220 5.44 4.84 -0.87
CA GLY A 220 5.35 5.23 -2.28
C GLY A 220 5.49 4.04 -3.24
N ILE A 221 6.45 3.14 -2.99
CA ILE A 221 6.59 1.90 -3.77
C ILE A 221 5.38 0.99 -3.60
N TYR A 222 4.86 0.87 -2.39
CA TYR A 222 3.63 0.12 -2.15
C TYR A 222 2.45 0.70 -2.93
N LEU A 223 2.25 2.02 -2.93
CA LEU A 223 1.16 2.64 -3.66
C LEU A 223 1.28 2.43 -5.18
N LYS A 224 2.50 2.53 -5.74
CA LYS A 224 2.77 2.16 -7.15
C LYS A 224 2.43 0.71 -7.42
N SER A 225 2.76 -0.20 -6.50
CA SER A 225 2.44 -1.62 -6.63
C SER A 225 0.94 -1.92 -6.65
N LEU A 226 0.12 -1.12 -5.94
CA LEU A 226 -1.35 -1.23 -6.02
C LEU A 226 -1.88 -0.88 -7.41
N TYR A 227 -1.33 0.14 -8.06
CA TYR A 227 -1.66 0.42 -9.46
C TYR A 227 -1.14 -0.69 -10.39
N GLY A 228 0.04 -1.24 -10.12
CA GLY A 228 0.57 -2.44 -10.79
C GLY A 228 -0.40 -3.61 -10.76
N ALA A 229 -0.95 -3.92 -9.58
CA ALA A 229 -1.99 -4.93 -9.40
C ALA A 229 -3.26 -4.61 -10.20
N MET A 230 -3.72 -3.35 -10.21
CA MET A 230 -4.86 -2.94 -11.03
C MET A 230 -4.59 -3.14 -12.53
N PHE A 231 -3.39 -2.82 -13.01
CA PHE A 231 -2.99 -3.05 -14.40
C PHE A 231 -2.97 -4.55 -14.74
N ALA A 232 -2.46 -5.38 -13.82
CA ALA A 232 -2.51 -6.83 -13.98
C ALA A 232 -3.96 -7.34 -14.07
N HIS A 233 -4.85 -6.84 -13.21
CA HIS A 233 -6.27 -7.17 -13.26
C HIS A 233 -6.95 -6.73 -14.55
N CYS A 234 -6.57 -5.59 -15.12
CA CYS A 234 -7.14 -5.00 -16.34
C CYS A 234 -6.50 -5.51 -17.64
N SER A 235 -5.44 -6.31 -17.55
CA SER A 235 -4.74 -6.88 -18.70
C SER A 235 -4.89 -8.40 -18.74
N ASP A 236 -4.28 -9.03 -19.74
CA ASP A 236 -4.23 -10.48 -19.87
C ASP A 236 -3.26 -11.13 -18.86
N SER A 237 -3.03 -10.52 -17.68
CA SER A 237 -2.08 -11.08 -16.71
C SER A 237 -2.49 -12.46 -16.21
N TRP A 238 -1.50 -13.33 -16.11
CA TRP A 238 -1.59 -14.69 -15.59
C TRP A 238 -1.04 -14.75 -14.17
N LEU A 239 -1.85 -15.29 -13.24
CA LEU A 239 -1.35 -15.64 -11.92
C LEU A 239 -1.00 -17.13 -11.88
N PRO A 240 0.20 -17.51 -11.44
CA PRO A 240 0.56 -18.90 -11.26
C PRO A 240 -0.29 -19.55 -10.16
N GLY A 241 -0.80 -20.76 -10.44
CA GLY A 241 -1.53 -21.57 -9.47
C GLY A 241 -0.66 -21.93 -8.26
N PRO A 242 -1.26 -22.16 -7.07
CA PRO A 242 -0.51 -22.61 -5.90
C PRO A 242 0.20 -23.92 -6.22
N MET A 243 1.53 -23.95 -6.03
CA MET A 243 2.31 -25.17 -6.19
C MET A 243 1.90 -26.18 -5.12
N SER A 244 1.02 -27.11 -5.47
CA SER A 244 0.75 -28.31 -4.68
C SER A 244 1.16 -29.54 -5.48
N GLY A 245 2.25 -30.17 -5.05
CA GLY A 245 2.52 -31.59 -5.29
C GLY A 245 2.73 -32.07 -6.73
N SER A 246 3.02 -31.19 -7.70
CA SER A 246 3.28 -31.69 -9.06
C SER A 246 4.67 -32.32 -9.15
N THR A 247 4.69 -33.64 -9.36
CA THR A 247 5.84 -34.43 -9.82
C THR A 247 6.21 -34.15 -11.28
N SER A 248 5.58 -33.16 -11.94
CA SER A 248 5.92 -32.81 -13.31
C SER A 248 7.26 -32.06 -13.37
N SER A 249 8.16 -32.60 -14.19
CA SER A 249 9.42 -32.00 -14.66
C SER A 249 9.21 -30.77 -15.56
N GLN A 250 8.29 -29.87 -15.23
CA GLN A 250 8.17 -28.59 -15.94
C GLN A 250 9.23 -27.62 -15.40
N PRO A 251 9.94 -26.88 -16.27
CA PRO A 251 11.03 -26.02 -15.86
C PRO A 251 10.56 -25.02 -14.80
N ARG A 252 11.20 -25.08 -13.63
CA ARG A 252 10.94 -24.20 -12.47
C ARG A 252 11.08 -22.70 -12.81
N GLY A 253 11.75 -22.36 -13.92
CA GLY A 253 11.93 -21.00 -14.46
C GLY A 253 10.77 -20.41 -15.29
N LEU A 254 9.66 -21.15 -15.48
CA LEU A 254 8.50 -20.69 -16.28
C LEU A 254 7.44 -19.90 -15.51
N LEU A 255 7.54 -19.82 -14.17
CA LEU A 255 6.38 -19.56 -13.32
C LEU A 255 6.28 -18.16 -12.71
N ASN A 256 7.31 -17.33 -12.66
CA ASN A 256 7.18 -15.91 -12.30
C ASN A 256 8.46 -15.22 -12.71
N GLN A 257 8.40 -14.10 -13.45
CA GLN A 257 9.62 -13.45 -13.98
C GLN A 257 9.97 -12.15 -13.27
N ASP A 258 9.05 -11.66 -12.45
CA ASP A 258 9.24 -10.52 -11.55
C ASP A 258 9.59 -11.02 -10.13
N ILE A 259 10.45 -12.03 -10.02
CA ILE A 259 10.66 -12.80 -8.78
C ILE A 259 11.17 -11.89 -7.64
N LEU A 260 12.10 -11.00 -7.96
CA LEU A 260 12.65 -10.07 -6.98
C LEU A 260 11.77 -8.82 -6.81
N TYR A 261 11.31 -8.24 -7.91
CA TYR A 261 10.62 -6.95 -7.90
C TYR A 261 9.49 -6.92 -8.92
N VAL A 262 8.26 -6.67 -8.44
CA VAL A 262 7.10 -6.43 -9.32
C VAL A 262 7.17 -5.00 -9.79
N LYS A 263 7.44 -4.82 -11.09
CA LYS A 263 7.54 -3.50 -11.71
C LYS A 263 6.18 -3.04 -12.24
N PRO A 264 5.48 -2.09 -11.60
CA PRO A 264 4.14 -1.68 -12.02
C PRO A 264 4.07 -1.20 -13.47
N GLU A 265 5.11 -0.50 -13.92
CA GLU A 265 5.22 0.05 -15.28
C GLU A 265 5.25 -1.07 -16.34
N ALA A 266 5.77 -2.25 -15.98
CA ALA A 266 5.76 -3.39 -16.88
C ALA A 266 4.33 -3.90 -17.13
N TYR A 267 3.46 -3.87 -16.12
CA TYR A 267 2.05 -4.25 -16.27
C TYR A 267 1.25 -3.18 -17.00
N ALA A 268 1.56 -1.90 -16.76
CA ALA A 268 0.98 -0.80 -17.52
C ALA A 268 1.30 -0.91 -19.03
N SER A 269 2.56 -1.19 -19.36
CA SER A 269 3.00 -1.38 -20.74
C SER A 269 2.32 -2.59 -21.39
N ASN A 270 2.23 -3.74 -20.69
CA ASN A 270 1.48 -4.92 -21.17
C ASN A 270 0.01 -4.62 -21.43
N MET A 271 -0.60 -3.73 -20.62
CA MET A 271 -1.98 -3.32 -20.80
C MET A 271 -2.16 -2.46 -22.05
N GLY A 272 -1.11 -1.73 -22.46
CA GLY A 272 -1.09 -0.79 -23.60
C GLY A 272 -0.90 0.68 -23.22
N CYS A 273 -0.59 1.01 -21.96
CA CYS A 273 -0.38 2.39 -21.53
C CYS A 273 0.83 3.01 -22.25
N LYS A 274 0.66 4.25 -22.72
CA LYS A 274 1.71 4.98 -23.44
C LYS A 274 2.72 5.66 -22.52
N ASP A 275 2.29 6.05 -21.33
CA ASP A 275 3.15 6.69 -20.34
C ASP A 275 4.00 5.62 -19.59
N PRO A 276 5.34 5.62 -19.75
CA PRO A 276 6.21 4.68 -19.07
C PRO A 276 6.27 4.89 -17.55
N PHE A 277 5.74 6.00 -17.02
CA PHE A 277 5.73 6.35 -15.61
C PHE A 277 4.31 6.50 -15.05
N VAL A 278 3.29 5.91 -15.69
CA VAL A 278 1.90 6.08 -15.27
C VAL A 278 1.65 5.70 -13.80
N ALA A 279 2.27 4.63 -13.30
CA ALA A 279 2.11 4.20 -11.90
C ALA A 279 2.67 5.25 -10.93
N GLN A 280 3.81 5.85 -11.27
CA GLN A 280 4.40 6.95 -10.53
C GLN A 280 3.45 8.15 -10.48
N SER A 281 2.99 8.59 -11.66
CA SER A 281 2.07 9.72 -11.83
C SER A 281 0.77 9.55 -11.04
N LEU A 282 0.25 8.32 -10.97
CA LEU A 282 -0.95 8.00 -10.19
C LEU A 282 -0.68 7.95 -8.68
N SER A 283 0.50 7.49 -8.25
CA SER A 283 0.89 7.45 -6.82
C SER A 283 0.97 8.83 -6.18
N ASP A 284 1.26 9.87 -6.97
CA ASP A 284 1.29 11.26 -6.54
C ASP A 284 -0.05 11.81 -6.02
N TYR A 285 -1.16 11.16 -6.35
CA TYR A 285 -2.51 11.50 -5.86
C TYR A 285 -2.84 10.82 -4.53
N GLY A 286 -1.91 10.03 -3.97
CA GLY A 286 -2.08 9.39 -2.67
C GLY A 286 -3.16 8.31 -2.65
N PHE A 287 -3.68 8.05 -1.45
CA PHE A 287 -4.67 7.00 -1.20
C PHE A 287 -6.07 7.38 -1.71
N ASP A 288 -6.35 8.66 -1.95
CA ASP A 288 -7.64 9.14 -2.45
C ASP A 288 -7.97 8.50 -3.81
N LEU A 289 -7.03 8.59 -4.76
CA LEU A 289 -7.24 8.04 -6.10
C LEU A 289 -7.29 6.50 -6.07
N VAL A 290 -6.36 5.85 -5.38
CA VAL A 290 -6.34 4.39 -5.23
C VAL A 290 -7.66 3.86 -4.69
N THR A 291 -8.21 4.49 -3.65
CA THR A 291 -9.45 4.03 -3.01
C THR A 291 -10.63 4.07 -3.96
N VAL A 292 -10.69 5.10 -4.81
CA VAL A 292 -11.74 5.21 -5.84
C VAL A 292 -11.58 4.13 -6.90
N LEU A 293 -10.36 3.89 -7.39
CA LEU A 293 -10.09 2.94 -8.49
C LEU A 293 -10.11 1.47 -8.05
N LEU A 294 -9.90 1.17 -6.75
CA LEU A 294 -10.01 -0.20 -6.23
C LEU A 294 -11.41 -0.79 -6.37
N ARG A 295 -12.47 0.02 -6.35
CA ARG A 295 -13.85 -0.46 -6.51
C ARG A 295 -14.11 -1.06 -7.90
N PRO A 296 -13.93 -0.33 -9.01
CA PRO A 296 -14.11 -0.89 -10.34
C PRO A 296 -13.10 -2.02 -10.66
N ALA A 297 -11.88 -1.98 -10.11
CA ALA A 297 -10.90 -3.06 -10.27
C ALA A 297 -11.37 -4.42 -9.71
N ARG A 298 -12.29 -4.39 -8.75
CA ARG A 298 -12.89 -5.58 -8.11
C ARG A 298 -14.27 -5.94 -8.66
N ALA A 299 -14.90 -5.06 -9.45
CA ALA A 299 -16.29 -5.21 -9.91
C ALA A 299 -16.43 -6.11 -11.14
N GLY A 300 -15.70 -7.23 -11.19
CA GLY A 300 -15.74 -8.18 -12.31
C GLY A 300 -15.20 -7.63 -13.64
N PRO A 301 -15.38 -8.35 -14.76
CA PRO A 301 -14.88 -7.95 -16.08
C PRO A 301 -15.36 -6.56 -16.55
N PRO A 302 -16.65 -6.18 -16.44
CA PRO A 302 -17.12 -4.87 -16.92
C PRO A 302 -16.50 -3.69 -16.16
N GLY A 303 -16.25 -3.85 -14.85
CA GLY A 303 -15.55 -2.85 -14.05
C GLY A 303 -14.10 -2.67 -14.48
N ARG A 304 -13.41 -3.79 -14.72
CA ARG A 304 -12.02 -3.82 -15.19
C ARG A 304 -11.86 -3.23 -16.59
N ASP A 305 -12.80 -3.46 -17.51
CA ASP A 305 -12.76 -2.88 -18.86
C ASP A 305 -12.92 -1.35 -18.84
N ARG A 306 -13.85 -0.83 -18.02
CA ARG A 306 -14.00 0.62 -17.82
C ARG A 306 -12.74 1.23 -17.21
N LEU A 307 -12.16 0.57 -16.21
CA LEU A 307 -10.94 1.02 -15.56
C LEU A 307 -9.74 0.99 -16.51
N LYS A 308 -9.61 -0.06 -17.34
CA LYS A 308 -8.61 -0.15 -18.40
C LYS A 308 -8.68 1.04 -19.34
N LYS A 309 -9.88 1.37 -19.83
CA LYS A 309 -10.08 2.53 -20.70
C LYS A 309 -9.65 3.83 -20.00
N TRP A 310 -10.04 4.01 -18.74
CA TRP A 310 -9.64 5.18 -17.96
C TRP A 310 -8.12 5.32 -17.82
N PHE A 311 -7.40 4.20 -17.59
CA PHE A 311 -5.93 4.24 -17.54
C PHE A 311 -5.30 4.57 -18.89
N MET A 312 -5.88 4.11 -20.01
CA MET A 312 -5.40 4.45 -21.37
C MET A 312 -5.61 5.91 -21.72
N ASP A 313 -6.72 6.47 -21.24
CA ASP A 313 -7.07 7.87 -21.43
C ASP A 313 -6.35 8.78 -20.41
N PHE A 314 -5.64 8.20 -19.44
CA PHE A 314 -4.88 8.96 -18.45
C PHE A 314 -3.71 9.67 -19.15
N PRO A 315 -3.64 11.01 -19.05
CA PRO A 315 -2.66 11.79 -19.77
C PRO A 315 -1.26 11.50 -19.23
N PRO A 316 -0.26 11.34 -20.12
CA PRO A 316 1.13 11.31 -19.68
C PRO A 316 1.44 12.62 -18.96
N ARG A 317 1.94 12.52 -17.73
CA ARG A 317 2.32 13.70 -16.97
C ARG A 317 3.75 14.06 -17.36
N ASN A 318 3.92 15.06 -18.24
CA ASN A 318 5.24 15.55 -18.69
C ASN A 318 6.09 16.23 -17.59
N VAL A 319 5.63 16.22 -16.34
CA VAL A 319 6.33 16.82 -15.21
C VAL A 319 6.64 15.69 -14.24
N PHE A 320 7.91 15.26 -14.22
CA PHE A 320 8.46 14.60 -13.05
C PHE A 320 8.20 15.55 -11.88
N ARG A 321 7.34 15.18 -10.93
CA ARG A 321 7.29 15.99 -9.71
C ARG A 321 8.70 15.98 -9.12
N TRP A 322 9.23 17.17 -8.81
CA TRP A 322 10.52 17.34 -8.12
C TRP A 322 10.66 16.45 -6.89
N ARG A 323 9.52 16.02 -6.32
CA ARG A 323 9.33 14.99 -5.30
C ARG A 323 10.25 13.78 -5.48
N ASP A 324 10.20 13.07 -6.60
CA ASP A 324 11.04 11.87 -6.79
C ASP A 324 12.51 12.26 -6.85
N SER A 325 12.85 13.29 -7.65
CA SER A 325 14.22 13.80 -7.75
C SER A 325 14.79 14.17 -6.39
N HIS A 326 14.00 14.73 -5.46
CA HIS A 326 14.49 15.15 -4.15
C HIS A 326 14.60 14.01 -3.13
N TYR A 327 13.71 13.01 -3.18
CA TYR A 327 13.88 11.78 -2.40
C TYR A 327 15.09 10.98 -2.88
N PHE A 328 15.28 10.90 -4.20
CA PHE A 328 16.46 10.33 -4.82
C PHE A 328 17.69 11.17 -4.45
N GLN A 329 17.72 12.46 -4.72
CA GLN A 329 18.87 13.35 -4.52
C GLN A 329 19.25 13.49 -3.04
N ARG A 330 18.30 13.68 -2.11
CA ARG A 330 18.63 13.70 -0.68
C ARG A 330 19.01 12.29 -0.19
N GLY A 331 18.42 11.22 -0.73
CA GLY A 331 18.90 9.85 -0.50
C GLY A 331 20.32 9.63 -1.00
N TYR A 332 20.64 10.09 -2.21
CA TYR A 332 21.95 9.98 -2.88
C TYR A 332 23.03 10.81 -2.18
N ASP A 333 22.75 12.09 -1.92
CA ASP A 333 23.66 13.02 -1.26
C ASP A 333 23.89 12.60 0.21
N SER A 334 22.87 12.08 0.90
CA SER A 334 22.99 11.66 2.31
C SER A 334 23.63 10.27 2.48
N LEU A 335 23.37 9.32 1.57
CA LEU A 335 24.02 7.99 1.58
C LEU A 335 25.51 8.08 1.18
N GLY A 336 25.91 9.15 0.47
CA GLY A 336 27.29 9.38 0.04
C GLY A 336 28.13 10.27 0.96
N ALA A 337 27.53 11.24 1.67
CA ALA A 337 28.29 12.31 2.34
C ALA A 337 28.19 12.36 3.88
N VAL A 338 27.21 11.69 4.51
CA VAL A 338 27.07 11.71 5.97
C VAL A 338 27.48 10.36 6.53
N LYS A 339 28.43 10.33 7.48
CA LYS A 339 28.62 9.16 8.36
C LYS A 339 27.35 8.99 9.18
N GLU A 340 26.37 8.31 8.60
CA GLU A 340 25.10 8.01 9.23
C GLU A 340 25.35 7.11 10.45
N ASP A 341 24.81 7.50 11.59
CA ASP A 341 24.75 6.61 12.75
C ASP A 341 23.59 5.64 12.56
N SER A 342 23.80 4.63 11.71
CA SER A 342 22.80 3.64 11.36
C SER A 342 22.28 2.88 12.59
N GLN A 343 22.98 2.93 13.73
CA GLN A 343 22.55 2.39 15.02
C GLN A 343 21.29 3.04 15.59
N LYS A 344 20.86 4.19 15.07
CA LYS A 344 19.63 4.89 15.52
C LYS A 344 18.35 4.43 14.83
N GLY A 345 18.44 3.56 13.83
CA GLY A 345 17.27 3.04 13.10
C GLY A 345 16.64 1.79 13.73
N PRO A 346 15.52 1.30 13.18
CA PRO A 346 14.94 -0.01 13.52
C PRO A 346 15.93 -1.16 13.32
N GLY A 347 15.77 -2.28 14.01
CA GLY A 347 16.78 -3.36 13.97
C GLY A 347 17.00 -3.95 12.57
N MET A 348 15.94 -4.12 11.77
CA MET A 348 16.11 -4.50 10.36
C MET A 348 16.82 -3.41 9.54
N TYR A 349 16.59 -2.13 9.84
CA TYR A 349 17.32 -1.01 9.23
C TYR A 349 18.82 -1.12 9.50
N GLN A 350 19.19 -1.26 10.77
CA GLN A 350 20.57 -1.45 11.20
C GLN A 350 21.23 -2.63 10.47
N MET A 351 20.53 -3.76 10.36
CA MET A 351 21.05 -4.99 9.76
C MET A 351 21.26 -4.91 8.24
N LEU A 352 20.37 -4.21 7.52
CA LEU A 352 20.30 -4.33 6.06
C LEU A 352 20.63 -3.04 5.31
N HIS A 353 20.69 -1.87 5.95
CA HIS A 353 20.92 -0.59 5.25
C HIS A 353 22.23 -0.58 4.44
N SER A 354 23.30 -1.20 4.97
CA SER A 354 24.61 -1.27 4.31
C SER A 354 24.60 -2.10 3.02
N ARG A 355 23.56 -2.92 2.81
CA ARG A 355 23.37 -3.69 1.57
C ARG A 355 22.66 -2.88 0.48
N ILE A 356 22.07 -1.74 0.83
CA ILE A 356 21.42 -0.86 -0.14
C ILE A 356 22.50 0.03 -0.75
N ILE A 357 22.90 -0.31 -1.97
CA ILE A 357 23.92 0.44 -2.69
C ILE A 357 23.27 1.63 -3.39
N PRO A 358 23.76 2.86 -3.16
CA PRO A 358 23.35 4.01 -3.95
C PRO A 358 23.63 3.71 -5.43
N ASN A 359 22.61 3.82 -6.29
CA ASN A 359 22.60 3.54 -7.74
C ASN A 359 21.97 2.21 -8.19
N HIS A 360 21.67 1.26 -7.29
CA HIS A 360 20.98 0.03 -7.69
C HIS A 360 19.46 0.11 -7.44
N TYR A 361 18.75 0.87 -8.29
CA TYR A 361 17.32 1.18 -8.11
C TYR A 361 16.46 -0.07 -7.87
N THR A 362 16.64 -1.13 -8.66
CA THR A 362 15.87 -2.39 -8.53
C THR A 362 16.07 -3.05 -7.16
N LEU A 363 17.27 -2.94 -6.58
CA LEU A 363 17.57 -3.52 -5.27
C LEU A 363 16.89 -2.72 -4.15
N ALA A 364 17.00 -1.39 -4.21
CA ALA A 364 16.31 -0.50 -3.27
C ALA A 364 14.79 -0.68 -3.34
N ALA A 365 14.22 -0.76 -4.56
CA ALA A 365 12.79 -0.97 -4.78
C ALA A 365 12.33 -2.37 -4.32
N THR A 366 13.17 -3.39 -4.48
CA THR A 366 12.92 -4.73 -3.91
C THR A 366 12.77 -4.66 -2.40
N TYR A 367 13.73 -4.05 -1.71
CA TYR A 367 13.71 -3.91 -0.26
C TYR A 367 12.50 -3.08 0.19
N GLN A 368 12.19 -2.00 -0.53
CA GLN A 368 10.98 -1.20 -0.31
C GLN A 368 9.69 -2.02 -0.48
N GLN A 369 9.61 -2.95 -1.42
CA GLN A 369 8.50 -3.91 -1.49
C GLN A 369 8.49 -4.94 -0.35
N ARG A 370 9.51 -4.99 0.51
CA ARG A 370 9.53 -5.90 1.67
C ARG A 370 9.19 -5.24 2.98
N ALA A 371 8.92 -3.94 3.04
CA ALA A 371 8.58 -3.24 4.30
C ALA A 371 9.64 -3.37 5.42
N TRP A 372 10.88 -3.71 5.06
CA TRP A 372 11.95 -4.06 5.99
C TRP A 372 12.24 -2.99 7.03
N VAL A 373 12.24 -1.71 6.63
CA VAL A 373 12.57 -0.57 7.49
C VAL A 373 11.61 -0.41 8.67
N PHE A 374 10.43 -1.03 8.63
CA PHE A 374 9.45 -0.90 9.71
C PHE A 374 9.71 -1.83 10.89
N PHE A 375 10.38 -2.96 10.65
CA PHE A 375 10.47 -4.06 11.61
C PHE A 375 11.71 -3.97 12.51
N ASP A 376 11.56 -4.44 13.74
CA ASP A 376 12.68 -4.55 14.68
C ASP A 376 13.57 -5.77 14.38
N ASP A 377 13.00 -6.82 13.78
CA ASP A 377 13.69 -8.07 13.47
C ASP A 377 13.05 -8.76 12.25
N ALA A 378 13.59 -9.91 11.85
CA ALA A 378 13.16 -10.64 10.66
C ALA A 378 11.99 -11.63 10.88
N ARG A 379 11.30 -11.60 12.04
CA ARG A 379 10.35 -12.67 12.45
C ARG A 379 9.16 -12.89 11.53
N PHE A 380 8.82 -11.90 10.71
CA PHE A 380 7.71 -12.01 9.77
C PHE A 380 8.12 -12.50 8.39
N TYR A 381 9.41 -12.58 8.10
CA TYR A 381 9.87 -13.10 6.82
C TYR A 381 10.00 -14.62 6.91
N PRO A 382 9.63 -15.34 5.84
CA PRO A 382 9.78 -16.79 5.80
C PRO A 382 11.26 -17.16 5.88
N SER A 383 11.52 -18.32 6.49
CA SER A 383 12.87 -18.87 6.50
C SER A 383 13.35 -19.16 5.07
N PRO A 384 14.67 -19.03 4.79
CA PRO A 384 15.22 -19.38 3.50
C PRO A 384 14.82 -20.81 3.12
N SER A 385 14.16 -20.96 1.97
CA SER A 385 13.82 -22.27 1.40
C SER A 385 14.69 -22.50 0.16
N PRO A 386 15.16 -23.72 -0.10
CA PRO A 386 15.89 -24.05 -1.34
C PRO A 386 15.07 -23.73 -2.61
N ASP A 387 13.75 -23.75 -2.50
CA ASP A 387 12.82 -23.54 -3.62
C ASP A 387 12.34 -22.07 -3.74
N ALA A 388 12.74 -21.17 -2.84
CA ALA A 388 12.34 -19.77 -2.84
C ALA A 388 13.55 -18.82 -3.02
N HIS A 389 13.36 -17.74 -3.77
CA HIS A 389 14.37 -16.70 -3.90
C HIS A 389 14.54 -15.95 -2.58
N PRO A 390 15.73 -15.43 -2.27
CA PRO A 390 15.96 -14.70 -1.04
C PRO A 390 15.08 -13.44 -1.00
N HIS A 391 14.37 -13.21 0.11
CA HIS A 391 13.58 -11.99 0.33
C HIS A 391 14.42 -10.71 0.24
N PHE A 392 15.69 -10.81 0.64
CA PHE A 392 16.66 -9.73 0.65
C PHE A 392 17.88 -10.13 -0.18
N PRO A 393 17.79 -10.04 -1.52
CA PRO A 393 18.89 -10.41 -2.40
C PRO A 393 20.08 -9.46 -2.21
N THR A 394 21.29 -9.96 -2.45
CA THR A 394 22.50 -9.15 -2.57
C THR A 394 22.66 -8.63 -4.00
N GLU A 395 23.50 -7.62 -4.20
CA GLU A 395 23.81 -7.09 -5.54
C GLU A 395 24.26 -8.21 -6.51
N ASN A 396 25.18 -9.07 -6.06
CA ASN A 396 25.66 -10.20 -6.85
C ASN A 396 24.53 -11.17 -7.23
N GLN A 397 23.57 -11.39 -6.34
CA GLN A 397 22.40 -12.23 -6.63
C GLN A 397 21.47 -11.57 -7.64
N THR A 398 21.22 -10.25 -7.53
CA THR A 398 20.42 -9.52 -8.53
C THR A 398 21.08 -9.52 -9.92
N LEU A 399 22.41 -9.36 -9.98
CA LEU A 399 23.16 -9.43 -11.24
C LEU A 399 23.14 -10.84 -11.81
N ASN A 400 23.41 -11.85 -11.00
CA ASN A 400 23.42 -13.25 -11.44
C ASN A 400 22.06 -13.71 -11.94
N GLU A 401 20.94 -13.29 -11.32
CA GLU A 401 19.60 -13.60 -11.83
C GLU A 401 19.35 -12.95 -13.20
N HIS A 402 19.81 -11.71 -13.41
CA HIS A 402 19.75 -11.09 -14.72
C HIS A 402 20.55 -11.88 -15.76
N PHE A 403 21.75 -12.35 -15.41
CA PHE A 403 22.61 -13.12 -16.32
C PHE A 403 22.09 -14.54 -16.61
N GLN A 404 21.57 -15.27 -15.60
CA GLN A 404 21.08 -16.64 -15.76
C GLN A 404 19.77 -16.68 -16.55
N ASN A 405 18.83 -15.77 -16.29
CA ASN A 405 17.60 -15.65 -17.09
C ASN A 405 17.87 -15.38 -18.57
N THR A 406 19.00 -14.74 -18.91
CA THR A 406 19.38 -14.44 -20.30
C THR A 406 19.96 -15.64 -21.04
N LYS A 407 20.38 -16.71 -20.33
CA LYS A 407 21.03 -17.90 -20.93
C LYS A 407 20.07 -19.04 -21.27
N GLU A 408 18.94 -19.17 -20.57
CA GLU A 408 18.09 -20.37 -20.67
C GLU A 408 17.14 -20.40 -21.87
N TYR A 409 16.94 -19.28 -22.59
CA TYR A 409 16.02 -19.19 -23.74
C TYR A 409 16.55 -18.24 -24.84
N GLU A 410 16.49 -18.64 -26.11
CA GLU A 410 16.95 -17.82 -27.24
C GLU A 410 16.18 -16.48 -27.35
N ASP A 411 14.85 -16.50 -27.19
CA ASP A 411 13.98 -15.31 -27.18
C ASP A 411 14.36 -14.29 -26.09
N TRP A 412 14.94 -14.76 -24.98
CA TRP A 412 15.36 -13.92 -23.86
C TRP A 412 16.64 -13.14 -24.14
N ARG A 413 17.51 -13.67 -25.00
CA ARG A 413 18.77 -13.03 -25.38
C ARG A 413 18.54 -11.82 -26.26
N ASP A 414 17.58 -11.93 -27.19
CA ASP A 414 17.34 -10.90 -28.20
C ASP A 414 16.24 -9.91 -27.79
N TYR A 415 15.18 -10.37 -27.09
CA TYR A 415 14.05 -9.53 -26.70
C TYR A 415 13.53 -9.84 -25.27
N PRO A 416 14.33 -9.60 -24.21
CA PRO A 416 14.00 -9.99 -22.84
C PRO A 416 12.68 -9.38 -22.32
N TRP A 417 12.32 -8.19 -22.78
CA TRP A 417 11.08 -7.53 -22.39
C TRP A 417 9.84 -8.16 -23.06
N GLN A 418 9.95 -8.64 -24.30
CA GLN A 418 8.87 -9.34 -25.00
C GLN A 418 8.64 -10.72 -24.38
N ALA A 419 9.72 -11.44 -24.07
CA ALA A 419 9.65 -12.68 -23.31
C ALA A 419 8.91 -12.43 -21.99
N ARG A 420 9.36 -11.45 -21.18
CA ARG A 420 8.68 -11.05 -19.93
C ARG A 420 7.21 -10.69 -20.09
N ALA A 421 6.83 -10.05 -21.20
CA ALA A 421 5.43 -9.75 -21.46
C ALA A 421 4.61 -11.01 -21.77
N ARG A 422 5.14 -11.93 -22.59
CA ARG A 422 4.50 -13.21 -22.94
C ARG A 422 4.30 -14.09 -21.70
N HIS A 423 5.30 -14.21 -20.84
CA HIS A 423 5.18 -15.04 -19.63
C HIS A 423 4.23 -14.47 -18.58
N ARG A 424 3.91 -13.18 -18.66
CA ARG A 424 2.82 -12.58 -17.87
C ARG A 424 1.46 -12.78 -18.53
N SER A 425 1.34 -13.27 -19.77
CA SER A 425 0.08 -13.40 -20.51
C SER A 425 -0.59 -14.77 -20.28
N GLN A 426 -1.85 -14.73 -19.84
CA GLN A 426 -2.70 -15.91 -19.69
C GLN A 426 -2.92 -16.60 -21.04
N LYS A 427 -3.12 -15.84 -22.11
CA LYS A 427 -3.26 -16.37 -23.46
C LYS A 427 -2.03 -17.18 -23.86
N TRP A 428 -0.83 -16.65 -23.63
CA TRP A 428 0.41 -17.36 -23.96
C TRP A 428 0.51 -18.68 -23.18
N HIS A 429 0.20 -18.68 -21.87
CA HIS A 429 0.18 -19.92 -21.08
C HIS A 429 -0.87 -20.93 -21.56
N ASN A 430 -2.04 -20.47 -22.02
CA ASN A 430 -3.05 -21.35 -22.59
C ASN A 430 -2.58 -21.99 -23.90
N GLU A 431 -1.92 -21.21 -24.77
CA GLU A 431 -1.32 -21.69 -26.02
C GLU A 431 -0.25 -22.76 -25.75
N GLN A 432 0.65 -22.51 -24.78
CA GLN A 432 1.68 -23.49 -24.40
C GLN A 432 1.09 -24.80 -23.83
N ARG A 433 -0.08 -24.73 -23.19
CA ARG A 433 -0.79 -25.91 -22.65
C ARG A 433 -1.69 -26.60 -23.67
N GLY A 434 -1.75 -26.13 -24.93
CA GLY A 434 -2.69 -26.63 -25.94
C GLY A 434 -4.16 -26.47 -25.53
N THR A 435 -4.45 -25.53 -24.63
CA THR A 435 -5.80 -25.30 -24.12
C THR A 435 -6.50 -24.27 -25.01
N SER A 436 -7.53 -24.72 -25.75
CA SER A 436 -8.36 -23.80 -26.55
C SER A 436 -9.09 -22.80 -25.64
N PRO A 437 -9.16 -21.50 -26.01
CA PRO A 437 -9.80 -20.46 -25.21
C PRO A 437 -11.29 -20.72 -24.92
N GLU A 438 -11.95 -21.65 -25.61
CA GLU A 438 -13.36 -21.99 -25.38
C GLU A 438 -13.61 -22.85 -24.12
N LYS A 439 -12.60 -23.52 -23.56
CA LYS A 439 -12.76 -24.42 -22.41
C LYS A 439 -12.52 -23.76 -21.04
N THR A 440 -12.06 -22.51 -21.00
CA THR A 440 -11.68 -21.81 -19.76
C THR A 440 -12.75 -20.82 -19.28
N LYS A 441 -14.04 -21.08 -19.56
CA LYS A 441 -15.15 -20.42 -18.85
C LYS A 441 -15.41 -21.11 -17.51
N ILE A 442 -14.40 -21.12 -16.64
CA ILE A 442 -14.58 -21.39 -15.21
C ILE A 442 -14.07 -20.16 -14.47
N GLU A 443 -14.67 -19.00 -14.75
CA GLU A 443 -14.82 -18.03 -13.68
C GLU A 443 -16.01 -18.56 -12.86
N ASP A 444 -15.75 -19.04 -11.64
CA ASP A 444 -16.81 -19.40 -10.71
C ASP A 444 -17.74 -18.18 -10.56
N TYR A 445 -18.96 -18.33 -11.07
CA TYR A 445 -20.04 -17.34 -11.13
C TYR A 445 -20.59 -16.98 -9.73
N GLN A 446 -19.77 -16.96 -8.69
CA GLN A 446 -20.17 -16.56 -7.34
C GLN A 446 -20.19 -15.05 -7.11
N ASP A 447 -19.75 -14.23 -8.06
CA ASP A 447 -19.82 -12.76 -7.94
C ASP A 447 -21.10 -12.14 -8.55
N SER A 448 -22.02 -12.99 -9.05
CA SER A 448 -23.32 -12.57 -9.61
C SER A 448 -24.31 -11.99 -8.57
N GLY A 449 -23.98 -12.05 -7.28
CA GLY A 449 -24.80 -11.48 -6.20
C GLY A 449 -24.72 -9.96 -6.05
N MET A 450 -23.74 -9.28 -6.67
CA MET A 450 -23.55 -7.82 -6.56
C MET A 450 -23.96 -7.06 -7.84
N GLU A 451 -24.46 -7.73 -8.88
CA GLU A 451 -24.82 -7.15 -10.19
C GLU A 451 -26.14 -6.35 -10.20
N LYS A 452 -26.55 -5.75 -9.07
CA LYS A 452 -27.62 -4.75 -9.07
C LYS A 452 -27.06 -3.34 -8.93
N GLY A 453 -26.77 -2.74 -10.09
CA GLY A 453 -27.05 -1.31 -10.30
C GLY A 453 -26.09 -0.27 -9.70
N CYS A 454 -24.85 -0.59 -9.36
CA CYS A 454 -23.89 0.46 -8.98
C CYS A 454 -23.10 0.93 -10.22
N GLN A 455 -23.59 1.96 -10.92
CA GLN A 455 -22.74 2.72 -11.84
C GLN A 455 -21.62 3.38 -11.01
N PHE A 456 -20.42 2.79 -11.04
CA PHE A 456 -19.26 3.40 -10.40
C PHE A 456 -18.77 4.55 -11.28
N SER A 457 -18.95 5.79 -10.82
CA SER A 457 -18.38 6.97 -11.47
C SER A 457 -16.86 6.98 -11.28
N LEU A 458 -16.13 6.82 -12.38
CA LEU A 458 -14.69 7.08 -12.40
C LEU A 458 -14.44 8.59 -12.37
N PRO A 459 -13.32 9.07 -11.79
CA PRO A 459 -12.98 10.49 -11.80
C PRO A 459 -12.87 11.02 -13.23
N ASN A 460 -13.44 12.20 -13.48
CA ASN A 460 -13.35 12.84 -14.79
C ASN A 460 -11.93 13.35 -15.04
N ILE A 461 -11.43 13.13 -16.24
CA ILE A 461 -10.18 13.70 -16.74
C ILE A 461 -10.57 14.83 -17.69
N VAL A 462 -10.17 16.06 -17.38
CA VAL A 462 -10.45 17.27 -18.17
C VAL A 462 -9.12 17.98 -18.43
N ASP A 463 -8.80 18.27 -19.69
CA ASP A 463 -7.58 18.97 -20.13
C ASP A 463 -6.28 18.43 -19.51
N GLY A 464 -6.17 17.11 -19.43
CA GLY A 464 -4.95 16.46 -18.91
C GLY A 464 -4.81 16.51 -17.38
N LYS A 465 -5.86 16.88 -16.64
CA LYS A 465 -5.90 16.88 -15.17
C LYS A 465 -7.15 16.16 -14.66
N LEU A 466 -7.10 15.66 -13.42
CA LEU A 466 -8.31 15.23 -12.74
C LEU A 466 -9.22 16.46 -12.55
N GLY A 467 -10.35 16.48 -13.25
CA GLY A 467 -11.30 17.60 -13.24
C GLY A 467 -12.24 17.60 -12.02
N SER A 468 -12.34 16.48 -11.30
CA SER A 468 -13.14 16.35 -10.08
C SER A 468 -12.29 16.34 -8.82
N THR A 469 -12.70 17.08 -7.78
CA THR A 469 -12.16 16.93 -6.42
C THR A 469 -12.33 15.48 -5.98
N LEU A 470 -11.22 14.78 -5.76
CA LEU A 470 -11.26 13.42 -5.21
C LEU A 470 -11.88 13.47 -3.82
N ARG A 471 -12.82 12.55 -3.55
CA ARG A 471 -13.32 12.37 -2.20
C ARG A 471 -12.19 11.81 -1.34
N PRO A 472 -11.93 12.39 -0.15
CA PRO A 472 -10.89 11.86 0.74
C PRO A 472 -11.13 10.40 1.09
N PHE A 473 -10.09 9.58 1.05
CA PHE A 473 -10.19 8.12 1.20
C PHE A 473 -10.72 7.64 2.56
N TRP A 474 -10.65 8.50 3.57
CA TRP A 474 -11.12 8.23 4.92
C TRP A 474 -12.62 8.54 5.12
N GLN A 475 -13.29 9.12 4.11
CA GLN A 475 -14.73 9.39 4.13
C GLN A 475 -15.55 8.27 3.53
#